data_AF-A0AAJ6YS06-F1
#
_entry.id   AF-A0AAJ6YS06-F1
#
_cell.length_a   1.000
_cell.length_b   1.000
_cell.length_c   1.000
_cell.angle_alpha   90.00
_cell.angle_beta   90.00
_cell.angle_gamma   90.00
#
_symmetry.space_group_name_H-M   'P 1'
#
loop_
_entity.id
_entity.type
_entity.pdbx_description
1 polymer ?
#
loop_
_entity_poly.entity_id
_entity_poly.type
_entity_poly.pdbx_seq_one_letter_code
_entity_poly.pdbx_strand_id
1 'polypeptide(L)'
;MKIISNVVIKSITEEEIVGEEQIKKLVHDIRLEVGEIKAVIAALDMIFTSSARNSVSSTDLSSELQQLGLPREHSTVISRLHTENCAQLAAVLTMQSLRLSRLSSIEAIPSEPTTPFAKVALKIKTLGYKEKETIINIPKDKLSELLTELKNVRTLMEEVLQ
;
A
#
# COMPACT_ATOMS: atom_id res chain seq x y z
N MET A 1 0.54 -21.64 11.17
CA MET A 1 0.25 -20.20 11.36
C MET A 1 1.38 -19.28 10.91
N LYS A 2 2.61 -19.43 11.45
CA LYS A 2 3.75 -18.54 11.17
C LYS A 2 4.03 -18.28 9.68
N ILE A 3 4.02 -19.32 8.83
CA ILE A 3 4.32 -19.21 7.40
C ILE A 3 3.28 -18.34 6.68
N ILE A 4 1.98 -18.64 6.85
CA ILE A 4 0.90 -17.87 6.22
C ILE A 4 0.95 -16.42 6.70
N SER A 5 1.13 -16.18 8.00
CA SER A 5 1.23 -14.83 8.56
C SER A 5 2.36 -14.02 7.94
N ASN A 6 3.54 -14.63 7.74
CA ASN A 6 4.66 -13.96 7.07
C ASN A 6 4.37 -13.65 5.60
N VAL A 7 3.70 -14.55 4.87
CA VAL A 7 3.29 -14.30 3.49
C VAL A 7 2.32 -13.13 3.41
N VAL A 8 1.34 -13.08 4.32
CA VAL A 8 0.37 -11.99 4.38
C VAL A 8 1.05 -10.66 4.71
N ILE A 9 1.92 -10.62 5.72
CA ILE A 9 2.66 -9.40 6.07
C ILE A 9 3.46 -8.90 4.87
N LYS A 10 4.20 -9.78 4.18
CA LYS A 10 4.95 -9.43 2.97
C LYS A 10 4.06 -8.88 1.87
N SER A 11 2.89 -9.48 1.65
CA SER A 11 1.95 -8.98 0.64
C SER A 11 1.44 -7.56 0.95
N ILE A 12 1.26 -7.24 2.22
CA ILE A 12 0.86 -5.88 2.65
C ILE A 12 2.04 -4.91 2.48
N THR A 13 3.25 -5.31 2.88
CA THR A 13 4.40 -4.39 2.94
C THR A 13 5.13 -4.19 1.62
N GLU A 14 5.22 -5.23 0.78
CA GLU A 14 6.01 -5.24 -0.45
C GLU A 14 5.12 -5.08 -1.70
N GLU A 15 3.80 -4.91 -1.55
CA GLU A 15 2.80 -4.94 -2.63
C GLU A 15 2.91 -6.19 -3.54
N GLU A 16 3.55 -7.27 -3.06
CA GLU A 16 3.65 -8.52 -3.80
C GLU A 16 2.30 -9.22 -3.76
N ILE A 17 1.64 -9.34 -4.93
CA ILE A 17 0.40 -10.09 -5.05
C ILE A 17 0.71 -11.55 -4.71
N VAL A 18 0.07 -12.08 -3.67
CA VAL A 18 0.12 -13.52 -3.37
C VAL A 18 -0.48 -14.27 -4.57
N GLY A 19 0.40 -14.71 -5.48
CA GLY A 19 0.00 -15.36 -6.72
C GLY A 19 -0.62 -16.73 -6.46
N GLU A 20 -1.42 -17.21 -7.41
CA GLU A 20 -2.07 -18.53 -7.35
C GLU A 20 -1.05 -19.66 -7.09
N GLU A 21 0.17 -19.50 -7.57
CA GLU A 21 1.26 -20.47 -7.39
C GLU A 21 1.82 -20.50 -5.95
N GLN A 22 1.87 -19.35 -5.26
CA GLN A 22 2.23 -19.29 -3.85
C GLN A 22 1.11 -19.90 -2.99
N ILE A 23 -0.15 -19.66 -3.35
CA ILE A 23 -1.31 -20.28 -2.71
C ILE A 23 -1.27 -21.81 -2.88
N LYS A 24 -0.95 -22.33 -4.07
CA LYS A 24 -0.82 -23.77 -4.33
C LYS A 24 0.27 -24.43 -3.47
N LYS A 25 1.40 -23.74 -3.25
CA LYS A 25 2.45 -24.22 -2.34
C LYS A 25 1.97 -24.25 -0.88
N LEU A 26 1.28 -23.20 -0.42
CA LEU A 26 0.68 -23.18 0.91
C LEU A 26 -0.38 -24.28 1.10
N VAL A 27 -1.21 -24.52 0.09
CA VAL A 27 -2.22 -25.60 0.06
C VAL A 27 -1.57 -26.96 0.26
N HIS A 28 -0.50 -27.23 -0.48
CA HIS A 28 0.24 -28.48 -0.37
C HIS A 28 0.83 -28.68 1.04
N ASP A 29 1.43 -27.64 1.61
CA ASP A 29 2.11 -27.74 2.90
C ASP A 29 1.16 -27.84 4.10
N ILE A 30 -0.04 -27.26 3.99
CA ILE A 30 -0.98 -27.09 5.11
C ILE A 30 -2.18 -28.05 5.00
N ARG A 31 -2.32 -28.75 3.86
CA ARG A 31 -3.39 -29.73 3.59
C ARG A 31 -4.81 -29.17 3.75
N LEU A 32 -4.97 -27.88 3.50
CA LEU A 32 -6.26 -27.19 3.49
C LEU A 32 -6.75 -27.02 2.06
N GLU A 33 -8.05 -26.83 1.87
CA GLU A 33 -8.59 -26.50 0.56
C GLU A 33 -8.21 -25.07 0.15
N VAL A 34 -8.20 -24.81 -1.16
CA VAL A 34 -7.89 -23.49 -1.72
C VAL A 34 -8.83 -22.41 -1.18
N GLY A 35 -10.12 -22.75 -0.98
CA GLY A 35 -11.11 -21.85 -0.40
C GLY A 35 -10.80 -21.48 1.04
N GLU A 36 -10.45 -22.45 1.87
CA GLU A 36 -10.10 -22.26 3.27
C GLU A 36 -8.84 -21.39 3.43
N ILE A 37 -7.82 -21.64 2.60
CA ILE A 37 -6.59 -20.83 2.65
C ILE A 37 -6.83 -19.39 2.24
N LYS A 38 -7.67 -19.15 1.22
CA LYS A 38 -8.05 -17.77 0.84
C LYS A 38 -8.79 -17.07 1.98
N ALA A 39 -9.68 -17.78 2.68
CA ALA A 39 -10.36 -17.24 3.85
C ALA A 39 -9.39 -16.90 4.98
N VAL A 40 -8.42 -17.78 5.27
CA VAL A 40 -7.37 -17.53 6.27
C VAL A 40 -6.48 -16.35 5.89
N ILE A 41 -6.06 -16.25 4.63
CA ILE A 41 -5.27 -15.12 4.12
C ILE A 41 -6.04 -13.81 4.31
N ALA A 42 -7.31 -13.76 3.89
CA ALA A 42 -8.15 -12.58 4.04
C ALA A 42 -8.37 -12.20 5.52
N ALA A 43 -8.58 -13.19 6.39
CA ALA A 43 -8.73 -12.95 7.83
C ALA A 43 -7.45 -12.37 8.44
N LEU A 44 -6.28 -12.93 8.12
CA LEU A 44 -5.00 -12.42 8.60
C LEU A 44 -4.69 -11.02 8.06
N ASP A 45 -5.01 -10.75 6.79
CA ASP A 45 -4.82 -9.45 6.18
C ASP A 45 -5.62 -8.38 6.93
N MET A 46 -6.89 -8.68 7.21
CA MET A 46 -7.76 -7.82 8.01
C MET A 46 -7.23 -7.67 9.45
N ILE A 47 -6.78 -8.75 10.08
CA ILE A 47 -6.22 -8.71 11.45
C ILE A 47 -4.99 -7.80 11.50
N PHE A 48 -3.99 -8.02 10.65
CA PHE A 48 -2.75 -7.23 10.64
C PHE A 48 -3.02 -5.77 10.28
N THR A 49 -3.88 -5.52 9.29
CA THR A 49 -4.24 -4.16 8.87
C THR A 49 -4.99 -3.41 9.96
N SER A 50 -5.97 -4.05 10.61
CA SER A 50 -6.79 -3.43 11.65
C SER A 50 -5.99 -3.20 12.93
N SER A 51 -5.21 -4.19 13.37
CA SER A 51 -4.39 -4.07 14.58
C SER A 51 -3.31 -3.00 14.46
N ALA A 52 -2.61 -2.94 13.32
CA ALA A 52 -1.61 -1.91 13.07
C ALA A 52 -2.25 -0.51 12.99
N ARG A 53 -3.41 -0.39 12.33
CA ARG A 53 -4.13 0.89 12.21
C ARG A 53 -4.58 1.45 13.56
N ASN A 54 -5.06 0.59 14.45
CA ASN A 54 -5.55 0.99 15.77
C ASN A 54 -4.47 0.96 16.85
N SER A 55 -3.20 0.74 16.48
CA SER A 55 -2.07 0.66 17.42
C SER A 55 -2.32 -0.32 18.57
N VAL A 56 -2.90 -1.48 18.26
CA VAL A 56 -3.27 -2.50 19.26
C VAL A 56 -2.02 -3.13 19.86
N SER A 57 -2.01 -3.35 21.18
CA SER A 57 -0.89 -4.01 21.84
C SER A 57 -0.84 -5.51 21.53
N SER A 58 0.35 -6.11 21.65
CA SER A 58 0.53 -7.56 21.43
C SER A 58 -0.31 -8.41 22.39
N THR A 59 -0.47 -7.95 23.63
CA THR A 59 -1.23 -8.64 24.67
C THR A 59 -2.73 -8.61 24.40
N ASP A 60 -3.23 -7.47 23.94
CA ASP A 60 -4.66 -7.29 23.64
C ASP A 60 -5.01 -8.10 22.39
N LEU A 61 -4.18 -8.02 21.34
CA LEU A 61 -4.38 -8.80 20.11
C LEU A 61 -4.39 -10.31 20.39
N SER A 62 -3.47 -10.80 21.23
CA SER A 62 -3.43 -12.23 21.58
C SER A 62 -4.66 -12.66 22.37
N SER A 63 -5.17 -11.80 23.23
CA SER A 63 -6.35 -12.07 24.06
C SER A 63 -7.63 -12.09 23.22
N GLU A 64 -7.81 -11.11 22.33
CA GLU A 64 -8.93 -11.05 21.37
C GLU A 64 -8.98 -12.29 20.47
N LEU A 65 -7.85 -12.68 19.89
CA LEU A 65 -7.78 -13.87 19.03
C LEU A 65 -8.16 -15.15 19.79
N GLN A 66 -7.78 -15.27 21.06
CA GLN A 66 -8.18 -16.41 21.90
C GLN A 66 -9.68 -16.40 22.22
N GLN A 67 -10.28 -15.22 22.44
CA GLN A 67 -11.73 -15.10 22.66
C GLN A 67 -12.55 -15.48 21.42
N LEU A 68 -12.01 -15.23 20.23
CA LEU A 68 -12.57 -15.71 18.96
C LEU A 68 -12.38 -17.22 18.73
N GLY A 69 -11.70 -17.91 19.66
CA GLY A 69 -11.51 -19.36 19.64
C GLY A 69 -10.21 -19.83 19.01
N LEU A 70 -9.25 -18.93 18.68
CA LEU A 70 -7.95 -19.38 18.18
C LEU A 70 -7.13 -20.04 19.30
N PRO A 71 -6.41 -21.14 19.00
CA PRO A 71 -5.48 -21.73 19.93
C PRO A 71 -4.41 -20.73 20.40
N ARG A 72 -4.08 -20.76 21.69
CA ARG A 72 -3.11 -19.85 22.32
C ARG A 72 -1.78 -19.77 21.58
N GLU A 73 -1.30 -20.89 21.05
CA GLU A 73 -0.07 -20.96 20.26
C GLU A 73 -0.15 -20.09 19.00
N HIS A 74 -1.28 -20.14 18.28
CA HIS A 74 -1.48 -19.38 17.05
C HIS A 74 -1.64 -17.89 17.34
N SER A 75 -2.43 -17.54 18.36
CA SER A 75 -2.62 -16.15 18.80
C SER A 75 -1.31 -15.50 19.23
N THR A 76 -0.47 -16.23 19.96
CA THR A 76 0.85 -15.73 20.39
C THR A 76 1.78 -15.49 19.20
N VAL A 77 1.80 -16.40 18.22
CA VAL A 77 2.60 -16.25 16.99
C VAL A 77 2.16 -15.04 16.18
N ILE A 78 0.85 -14.87 15.97
CA ILE A 78 0.29 -13.73 15.21
C ILE A 78 0.63 -12.41 15.92
N SER A 79 0.44 -12.35 17.24
CA SER A 79 0.67 -11.13 18.01
C SER A 79 2.14 -10.72 18.05
N ARG A 80 3.04 -11.71 18.11
CA ARG A 80 4.48 -11.48 17.98
C ARG A 80 4.83 -10.91 16.61
N LEU A 81 4.37 -11.54 15.53
CA LEU A 81 4.62 -11.07 14.16
C LEU A 81 4.04 -9.68 13.91
N HIS A 82 2.85 -9.39 14.44
CA HIS A 82 2.28 -8.06 14.42
C HIS A 82 3.24 -7.06 15.08
N THR A 83 3.73 -7.35 16.28
CA THR A 83 4.63 -6.44 17.03
C THR A 83 5.93 -6.18 16.27
N GLU A 84 6.52 -7.23 15.68
CA GLU A 84 7.76 -7.14 14.90
C GLU A 84 7.60 -6.27 13.64
N ASN A 85 6.41 -6.25 13.02
CA ASN A 85 6.16 -5.58 11.74
C ASN A 85 5.24 -4.35 11.85
N CYS A 86 4.75 -4.01 13.05
CA CYS A 86 3.72 -2.98 13.27
C CYS A 86 4.15 -1.62 12.71
N ALA A 87 5.40 -1.21 12.93
CA ALA A 87 5.91 0.05 12.41
C ALA A 87 5.90 0.10 10.87
N GLN A 88 6.29 -0.99 10.21
CA GLN A 88 6.30 -1.07 8.75
C GLN A 88 4.87 -1.12 8.18
N LEU A 89 3.99 -1.92 8.80
CA LEU A 89 2.57 -1.98 8.44
C LEU A 89 1.92 -0.61 8.59
N ALA A 90 2.13 0.06 9.73
CA ALA A 90 1.60 1.40 9.98
C ALA A 90 2.15 2.42 8.97
N ALA A 91 3.44 2.35 8.60
CA ALA A 91 4.02 3.23 7.59
C ALA A 91 3.36 3.04 6.22
N VAL A 92 3.20 1.79 5.75
CA VAL A 92 2.54 1.48 4.47
C VAL A 92 1.07 1.91 4.50
N LEU A 93 0.34 1.58 5.57
CA LEU A 93 -1.05 1.98 5.73
C LEU A 93 -1.21 3.50 5.81
N THR A 94 -0.26 4.21 6.42
CA THR A 94 -0.23 5.68 6.45
C THR A 94 0.03 6.25 5.07
N MET A 95 0.96 5.68 4.31
CA MET A 95 1.15 6.05 2.89
C MET A 95 -0.12 5.80 2.07
N GLN A 96 -0.86 4.73 2.36
CA GLN A 96 -2.12 4.41 1.69
C GLN A 96 -3.34 5.15 2.27
N SER A 97 -3.20 5.83 3.42
CA SER A 97 -4.31 6.49 4.12
C SER A 97 -4.85 7.71 3.36
N LEU A 98 -3.96 8.39 2.64
CA LEU A 98 -4.32 9.48 1.74
C LEU A 98 -5.02 8.87 0.54
N ARG A 99 -6.36 8.95 0.51
CA ARG A 99 -7.22 8.54 -0.61
C ARG A 99 -7.00 9.33 -1.91
N LEU A 100 -5.89 10.06 -2.00
CA LEU A 100 -5.51 10.88 -3.14
C LEU A 100 -4.66 10.05 -4.09
N SER A 101 -4.95 10.17 -5.38
CA SER A 101 -4.08 9.61 -6.42
C SER A 101 -2.70 10.26 -6.34
N ARG A 102 -1.65 9.45 -6.48
CA ARG A 102 -0.26 9.88 -6.40
C ARG A 102 0.33 10.04 -7.80
N LEU A 103 1.03 11.14 -8.03
CA LEU A 103 1.82 11.33 -9.24
C LEU A 103 3.12 10.52 -9.13
N SER A 104 3.34 9.57 -10.03
CA SER A 104 4.50 8.66 -10.01
C SER A 104 5.61 9.10 -10.97
N SER A 105 5.24 9.62 -12.15
CA SER A 105 6.19 10.12 -13.15
C SER A 105 5.60 11.29 -13.93
N ILE A 106 6.50 12.15 -14.42
CA ILE A 106 6.21 13.27 -15.31
C ILE A 106 7.17 13.18 -16.48
N GLU A 107 6.64 13.13 -17.70
CA GLU A 107 7.44 13.03 -18.93
C GLU A 107 7.00 14.11 -19.92
N ALA A 108 7.94 14.91 -20.40
CA ALA A 108 7.66 15.88 -21.47
C ALA A 108 7.69 15.15 -22.82
N ILE A 109 6.58 15.20 -23.55
CA ILE A 109 6.46 14.55 -24.86
C ILE A 109 6.95 15.53 -25.93
N PRO A 110 7.91 15.14 -26.79
CA PRO A 110 8.32 15.95 -27.93
C PRO A 110 7.11 16.38 -28.75
N SER A 111 6.97 17.68 -28.95
CA SER A 111 5.89 18.29 -29.74
C SER A 111 6.51 19.11 -30.86
N GLU A 112 5.82 19.22 -31.99
CA GLU A 112 6.30 20.01 -33.12
C GLU A 112 6.58 21.46 -32.69
N PRO A 113 7.65 22.09 -33.19
CA PRO A 113 8.07 23.42 -32.77
C PRO A 113 7.01 24.49 -33.05
N THR A 114 6.16 24.26 -34.04
CA THR A 114 5.04 25.11 -34.47
C THR A 114 3.86 25.12 -33.49
N THR A 115 3.78 24.15 -32.57
CA THR A 115 2.65 24.02 -31.65
C THR A 115 2.76 25.05 -30.52
N PRO A 116 1.67 25.75 -30.17
CA PRO A 116 1.69 26.70 -29.03
C PRO A 116 1.60 25.99 -27.68
N PHE A 117 1.47 24.65 -27.66
CA PHE A 117 1.31 23.85 -26.45
C PHE A 117 2.50 22.91 -26.23
N ALA A 118 2.87 22.69 -24.98
CA ALA A 118 3.73 21.60 -24.55
C ALA A 118 2.87 20.42 -24.10
N LYS A 119 3.23 19.22 -24.55
CA LYS A 119 2.61 17.96 -24.11
C LYS A 119 3.36 17.39 -22.93
N VAL A 120 2.65 17.08 -21.86
CA VAL A 120 3.21 16.45 -20.66
C VAL A 120 2.39 15.20 -20.33
N ALA A 121 3.04 14.06 -20.24
CA ALA A 121 2.47 12.82 -19.71
C ALA A 121 2.65 12.80 -18.19
N LEU A 122 1.54 12.55 -17.49
CA LEU A 122 1.50 12.35 -16.05
C LEU A 122 1.11 10.89 -15.79
N LYS A 123 1.98 10.14 -15.11
CA LYS A 123 1.65 8.80 -14.62
C LYS A 123 1.10 8.93 -13.22
N ILE A 124 -0.12 8.44 -13.02
CA ILE A 124 -0.88 8.61 -11.78
C ILE A 124 -1.23 7.23 -11.23
N LYS A 125 -0.75 6.91 -10.04
CA LYS A 125 -1.12 5.71 -9.27
C LYS A 125 -2.31 6.04 -8.37
N THR A 126 -3.46 5.44 -8.65
CA THR A 126 -4.65 5.55 -7.79
C THR A 126 -4.73 4.33 -6.89
N LEU A 127 -5.10 4.51 -5.61
CA LEU A 127 -5.22 3.43 -4.63
C LEU A 127 -6.07 2.26 -5.16
N GLY A 128 -5.48 1.07 -5.19
CA GLY A 128 -6.15 -0.16 -5.63
C GLY A 128 -6.32 -0.30 -7.15
N TYR A 129 -5.87 0.68 -7.95
CA TYR A 129 -5.95 0.64 -9.41
C TYR A 129 -4.56 0.67 -10.04
N LYS A 130 -4.48 0.14 -11.26
CA LYS A 130 -3.25 0.24 -12.07
C LYS A 130 -2.89 1.70 -12.33
N GLU A 131 -1.60 1.94 -12.48
CA GLU A 131 -1.09 3.22 -12.92
C GLU A 131 -1.73 3.63 -14.25
N LYS A 132 -2.20 4.87 -14.32
CA LYS A 132 -2.81 5.44 -15.51
C LYS A 132 -1.97 6.61 -16.00
N GLU A 133 -1.65 6.59 -17.28
CA GLU A 133 -1.05 7.73 -17.95
C GLU A 133 -2.14 8.71 -18.42
N THR A 134 -1.94 10.00 -18.16
CA THR A 134 -2.80 11.08 -18.62
C THR A 134 -1.94 12.13 -19.30
N ILE A 135 -2.25 12.45 -20.56
CA ILE A 135 -1.53 13.47 -21.32
C ILE A 135 -2.28 14.79 -21.20
N ILE A 136 -1.57 15.84 -20.82
CA ILE A 136 -2.08 17.21 -20.75
C ILE A 136 -1.35 18.12 -21.75
N ASN A 137 -2.07 19.11 -22.27
CA ASN A 137 -1.52 20.14 -23.14
C ASN A 137 -1.47 21.45 -22.36
N ILE A 138 -0.28 22.02 -22.21
CA ILE A 138 -0.06 23.26 -21.45
C ILE A 138 0.40 24.35 -22.43
N PRO A 139 -0.24 25.52 -22.48
CA PRO A 139 0.24 26.63 -23.29
C PRO A 139 1.68 27.01 -22.92
N LYS A 140 2.54 27.22 -23.91
CA LYS A 140 3.98 27.49 -23.68
C LYS A 140 4.21 28.77 -22.88
N ASP A 141 3.36 29.77 -23.08
CA ASP A 141 3.35 31.05 -22.34
C ASP A 141 2.95 30.89 -20.87
N LYS A 142 2.21 29.82 -20.52
CA LYS A 142 1.75 29.53 -19.16
C LYS A 142 2.66 28.59 -18.37
N LEU A 143 3.67 28.00 -19.01
CA LEU A 143 4.63 27.11 -18.32
C LEU A 143 5.45 27.84 -17.24
N SER A 144 5.84 29.09 -17.49
CA SER A 144 6.59 29.90 -16.53
C SER A 144 5.76 30.24 -15.30
N GLU A 145 4.48 30.58 -15.50
CA GLU A 145 3.51 30.81 -14.43
C GLU A 145 3.32 29.53 -13.60
N LEU A 146 3.05 28.40 -14.25
CA LEU A 146 2.89 27.11 -13.57
C LEU A 146 4.14 26.71 -12.76
N LEU A 147 5.33 26.89 -13.32
CA LEU A 147 6.59 26.59 -12.62
C LEU A 147 6.76 27.48 -11.39
N THR A 148 6.38 28.75 -11.48
CA THR A 148 6.46 29.69 -10.36
C THR A 148 5.51 29.27 -9.24
N GLU A 149 4.26 28.95 -9.58
CA GLU A 149 3.28 28.47 -8.60
C GLU A 149 3.70 27.15 -7.94
N LEU A 150 4.24 26.20 -8.69
CA LEU A 150 4.73 24.94 -8.13
C LEU A 150 5.91 25.14 -7.17
N LYS A 151 6.78 26.12 -7.43
CA LYS A 151 7.85 26.49 -6.49
C LYS A 151 7.29 27.12 -5.22
N ASN A 152 6.30 28.00 -5.33
CA ASN A 152 5.66 28.62 -4.17
C ASN A 152 4.98 27.56 -3.28
N VAL A 153 4.24 26.62 -3.89
CA VAL A 153 3.62 25.49 -3.17
C VAL A 153 4.67 24.63 -2.48
N ARG A 154 5.80 24.36 -3.12
CA ARG A 154 6.90 23.61 -2.51
C ARG A 154 7.44 24.32 -1.27
N THR A 155 7.68 25.62 -1.33
CA THR A 155 8.15 26.40 -0.17
C THR A 155 7.14 26.33 0.98
N LEU A 156 5.85 26.51 0.70
CA LEU A 156 4.80 26.40 1.72
C LEU A 156 4.74 24.99 2.34
N MET A 157 4.94 23.93 1.55
CA MET A 157 4.98 22.56 2.06
C MET A 157 6.20 22.33 2.96
N GLU A 158 7.36 22.88 2.61
CA GLU A 158 8.58 22.79 3.42
C GLU A 158 8.43 23.54 4.76
N GLU A 159 7.70 24.67 4.80
CA GLU A 159 7.37 25.40 6.03
C GLU A 159 6.43 24.62 6.96
N VAL A 160 5.47 23.87 6.41
CA VAL A 160 4.53 23.06 7.20
C VAL A 160 5.18 21.81 7.80
N LEU A 161 6.35 21.41 7.29
CA LEU A 161 7.14 20.26 7.78
C LEU A 161 8.09 20.62 8.95
N GLN A 162 8.19 21.90 9.33
CA GLN A 162 8.95 22.39 10.51
C GLN A 162 8.09 22.44 11.76
#